data_AF-A0A399NPW5-F1
#
_entry.id   AF-A0A399NPW5-F1
#
_cell.length_a   1.000
_cell.length_b   1.000
_cell.length_c   1.000
_cell.angle_alpha   90.00
_cell.angle_beta   90.00
_cell.angle_gamma   90.00
#
_symmetry.space_group_name_H-M   'P 1'
#
loop_
_entity.id
_entity.type
_entity.pdbx_description
1 polymer ?
#
loop_
_entity_poly.entity_id
_entity_poly.type
_entity_poly.pdbx_seq_one_letter_code
_entity_poly.pdbx_strand_id
1 'polypeptide(L)' 'MQIHRVRVHRSDEALPPGEQLAGRIAAVAADPVEVDAEVTEMIVNRIIDNAAVATASLTRAPVVAARAQALAHGPSTGGA' A
#
# COMPACT_ATOMS: atom_id res chain seq x y z
N MET A 1 -9.03 -19.00 11.69
CA MET A 1 -8.32 -19.05 10.38
C MET A 1 -9.33 -19.32 9.29
N GLN A 2 -9.46 -18.40 8.31
CA GLN A 2 -10.36 -18.55 7.16
C GLN A 2 -9.55 -18.99 5.94
N ILE A 3 -10.01 -20.02 5.22
CA ILE A 3 -9.34 -20.50 4.01
C ILE A 3 -10.14 -20.03 2.79
N HIS A 4 -9.53 -19.20 1.96
CA HIS A 4 -10.11 -18.68 0.73
C HIS A 4 -9.60 -19.47 -0.48
N ARG A 5 -10.49 -20.15 -1.21
CA ARG A 5 -10.14 -20.74 -2.51
C ARG A 5 -10.05 -19.62 -3.55
N VAL A 6 -8.92 -19.53 -4.24
CA VAL A 6 -8.65 -18.55 -5.30
C VAL A 6 -8.56 -19.28 -6.64
N ARG A 7 -9.21 -18.73 -7.66
CA ARG A 7 -9.09 -19.19 -9.05
C ARG A 7 -9.07 -17.99 -9.99
N VAL A 8 -8.66 -18.23 -11.23
CA VAL A 8 -8.88 -17.28 -12.32
C VAL A 8 -10.37 -17.25 -12.69
N HIS A 9 -10.88 -16.06 -13.03
CA HIS A 9 -12.23 -15.83 -13.55
C HIS A 9 -12.14 -15.29 -14.96
N ARG A 10 -13.07 -15.67 -15.84
CA ARG A 10 -13.18 -15.05 -17.17
C ARG A 10 -13.75 -13.64 -17.03
N SER A 11 -13.42 -12.77 -17.99
CA SER A 11 -13.79 -11.35 -17.96
C SER A 11 -15.30 -11.10 -18.01
N ASP A 12 -16.05 -12.05 -18.57
CA ASP A 12 -17.52 -12.04 -18.70
C ASP A 12 -18.23 -12.66 -17.49
N GLU A 13 -17.49 -13.28 -16.57
CA GLU A 13 -18.04 -13.81 -15.32
C GLU A 13 -18.20 -12.68 -14.31
N ALA A 14 -19.43 -12.48 -13.82
CA ALA A 14 -19.68 -11.55 -12.73
C ALA A 14 -18.98 -12.03 -11.45
N LEU A 15 -18.01 -11.25 -10.97
CA LEU A 15 -17.34 -11.47 -9.69
C LEU A 15 -17.47 -10.20 -8.83
N PRO A 16 -18.28 -10.23 -7.76
CA PRO A 16 -18.46 -9.08 -6.88
C PRO A 16 -17.11 -8.61 -6.29
N PRO A 17 -16.89 -7.29 -6.09
CA PRO A 17 -15.62 -6.76 -5.58
C PRO A 17 -15.16 -7.41 -4.27
N GLY A 18 -16.08 -7.69 -3.34
CA GLY A 18 -15.76 -8.36 -2.07
C GLY A 18 -15.32 -9.81 -2.21
N GLU A 19 -15.66 -10.48 -3.31
CA GLU A 19 -15.24 -11.86 -3.58
C GLU A 19 -13.89 -11.96 -4.30
N GLN A 20 -13.44 -10.85 -4.90
CA GLN A 20 -12.09 -10.76 -5.45
C GLN A 20 -11.06 -10.93 -4.33
N LEU A 21 -9.89 -11.50 -4.65
CA LEU A 21 -8.81 -11.62 -3.69
C LEU A 21 -8.42 -10.25 -3.09
N ALA A 22 -8.41 -9.21 -3.92
CA ALA A 22 -8.20 -7.83 -3.47
C ALA A 22 -9.25 -7.37 -2.46
N GLY A 23 -10.53 -7.68 -2.68
CA GLY A 23 -11.60 -7.37 -1.73
C GLY A 23 -11.45 -8.09 -0.40
N ARG A 24 -11.03 -9.36 -0.41
CA ARG A 24 -10.75 -10.14 0.81
C ARG A 24 -9.54 -9.59 1.57
N ILE A 25 -8.47 -9.19 0.87
CA ILE A 25 -7.31 -8.53 1.49
C ILE A 25 -7.73 -7.19 2.09
N ALA A 26 -8.55 -6.40 1.39
CA ALA A 26 -9.05 -5.13 1.90
C ALA A 26 -9.90 -5.31 3.16
N ALA A 27 -10.72 -6.37 3.22
CA ALA A 27 -11.49 -6.70 4.41
C ALA A 27 -10.59 -7.01 5.63
N VAL A 28 -9.50 -7.77 5.44
CA VAL A 28 -8.51 -8.03 6.50
C VAL A 28 -7.78 -6.75 6.91
N ALA A 29 -7.41 -5.90 5.95
CA ALA A 29 -6.70 -4.66 6.22
C ALA A 29 -7.56 -3.62 6.97
N ALA A 30 -8.88 -3.68 6.80
CA ALA A 30 -9.83 -2.79 7.46
C ALA A 30 -10.46 -3.40 8.73
N ASP A 31 -10.08 -4.63 9.10
CA ASP A 31 -10.58 -5.32 10.28
C ASP A 31 -10.18 -4.54 11.54
N PRO A 32 -11.13 -4.06 12.37
CA PRO A 32 -10.82 -3.21 13.53
C PRO A 32 -10.35 -4.06 14.73
N VAL A 33 -9.37 -4.93 14.50
CA VAL A 33 -8.73 -5.70 15.57
C VAL A 33 -7.83 -4.79 16.40
N GLU A 34 -7.76 -5.08 17.70
CA GLU A 34 -6.81 -4.40 18.58
C GLU A 34 -5.37 -4.68 18.14
N VAL A 35 -4.52 -3.67 18.26
CA VAL A 35 -3.10 -3.78 17.94
C VAL A 35 -2.32 -3.98 19.23
N ASP A 36 -1.60 -5.11 19.33
CA ASP A 36 -0.77 -5.42 20.48
C ASP A 36 0.29 -4.34 20.72
N ALA A 37 0.68 -4.15 22.00
CA ALA A 37 1.64 -3.13 22.38
C ALA A 37 3.00 -3.30 21.67
N GLU A 38 3.50 -4.54 21.57
CA GLU A 38 4.76 -4.86 20.88
C GLU A 38 4.68 -4.54 19.37
N VAL A 39 3.52 -4.76 18.74
CA VAL A 39 3.29 -4.44 17.33
C VAL A 39 3.28 -2.91 17.14
N THR A 40 2.63 -2.19 18.05
CA THR A 40 2.60 -0.72 18.05
C THR A 40 4.01 -0.14 18.14
N GLU A 41 4.83 -0.64 19.06
CA GLU A 41 6.22 -0.20 19.22
C GLU A 41 7.04 -0.43 17.94
N MET A 42 6.89 -1.61 17.32
CA MET A 42 7.55 -1.92 16.06
C MET A 42 7.08 -1.03 14.90
N ILE A 43 5.79 -0.68 14.83
CA ILE A 43 5.27 0.27 13.84
C ILE A 43 5.93 1.64 14.01
N VAL A 44 6.02 2.13 15.25
CA VAL A 44 6.70 3.40 15.56
C VAL A 44 8.15 3.38 15.08
N ASN A 45 8.90 2.32 15.42
CA ASN A 45 10.28 2.15 14.97
C ASN A 45 10.40 2.13 13.44
N ARG A 46 9.48 1.45 12.75
CA ARG A 46 9.48 1.38 11.28
C ARG A 46 9.27 2.76 10.63
N ILE A 47 8.38 3.58 11.18
CA ILE A 47 8.16 4.94 10.69
C ILE A 47 9.43 5.77 10.85
N ILE A 48 10.07 5.70 12.02
CA ILE A 48 11.31 6.43 12.31
C ILE A 48 12.43 6.00 11.35
N ASP A 49 12.65 4.70 11.19
CA ASP A 49 13.71 4.17 10.32
C ASP A 49 13.51 4.58 8.85
N ASN A 50 12.30 4.39 8.31
CA ASN A 50 12.00 4.77 6.93
C ASN A 50 12.14 6.28 6.72
N ALA A 51 11.72 7.10 7.69
CA ALA A 51 11.84 8.55 7.63
C ALA A 51 13.31 9.01 7.69
N ALA A 52 14.12 8.38 8.54
CA ALA A 52 15.55 8.65 8.64
C ALA A 52 16.27 8.32 7.32
N VAL A 53 16.01 7.15 6.75
CA VAL A 53 16.58 6.73 5.45
C VAL A 53 16.12 7.65 4.31
N ALA A 54 14.84 8.02 4.29
CA ALA A 54 14.30 8.94 3.29
C ALA A 54 14.97 10.32 3.37
N THR A 55 15.08 10.87 4.59
CA THR A 55 15.74 12.17 4.85
C THR A 55 17.20 12.16 4.41
N ALA A 56 17.95 11.12 4.80
CA ALA A 56 19.34 10.96 4.40
C ALA A 56 19.52 10.77 2.88
N SER A 57 18.47 10.39 2.16
CA SER A 57 18.49 10.11 0.72
C SER A 57 18.03 11.28 -0.15
N LEU A 58 17.56 12.40 0.42
CA LEU A 58 16.90 13.49 -0.31
C LEU A 58 17.73 14.06 -1.48
N THR A 59 19.06 14.07 -1.36
CA THR A 59 19.97 14.61 -2.37
C THR A 59 20.52 13.55 -3.33
N ARG A 60 20.14 12.27 -3.18
CA ARG A 60 20.58 11.21 -4.10
C ARG A 60 19.94 11.43 -5.46
N ALA A 61 20.72 11.21 -6.52
CA ALA A 61 20.29 11.48 -7.90
C ALA A 61 18.92 10.85 -8.28
N PRO A 62 18.62 9.57 -7.93
CA PRO A 62 17.30 9.00 -8.22
C PRO A 62 16.14 9.72 -7.51
N VAL A 63 16.35 10.18 -6.28
CA VAL A 63 15.33 10.88 -5.49
C VAL A 63 15.07 12.28 -6.04
N VAL A 64 16.15 13.00 -6.39
CA VAL A 64 16.05 14.32 -7.05
C VAL A 64 15.32 14.21 -8.39
N ALA A 65 15.68 13.21 -9.21
CA ALA A 65 15.03 12.97 -10.49
C ALA A 65 13.53 12.66 -10.33
N ALA A 66 13.17 11.76 -9.40
CA ALA A 66 11.78 11.42 -9.12
C ALA A 66 10.97 12.63 -8.66
N ARG A 67 11.54 13.47 -7.78
CA ARG A 67 10.89 14.72 -7.34
C ARG A 67 10.70 15.70 -8.50
N ALA A 68 11.70 15.86 -9.37
CA ALA A 68 11.57 16.72 -10.55
C ALA A 68 10.46 16.23 -11.49
N GLN A 69 10.36 14.91 -11.71
CA GLN A 69 9.27 14.31 -12.50
C GLN A 69 7.90 14.59 -11.88
N ALA A 70 7.74 14.36 -10.57
CA ALA A 70 6.47 14.61 -9.89
C ALA A 70 6.03 16.08 -9.94
N LEU A 71 6.98 17.02 -9.94
CA LEU A 71 6.68 18.46 -10.07
C LEU A 71 6.37 18.87 -11.51
N ALA A 72 7.00 18.25 -12.50
CA ALA A 72 6.76 18.51 -13.92
C ALA A 72 5.45 17.87 -14.40
N HIS A 73 5.08 16.73 -13.84
CA HIS A 73 3.90 15.95 -14.19
C HIS A 73 2.93 15.93 -13.01
N GLY A 74 2.28 17.08 -12.77
CA GLY A 74 1.25 17.20 -11.75
C GLY A 74 0.09 16.22 -12.00
N PRO A 75 -0.65 15.83 -10.94
CA PRO A 75 -1.70 14.83 -11.04
C PRO A 75 -2.79 15.27 -12.02
N SER A 76 -3.07 14.43 -13.02
CA SER A 76 -4.21 14.63 -13.91
C SER A 76 -5.49 14.07 -13.29
N THR A 77 -6.64 14.73 -13.49
CA THR A 77 -7.94 14.17 -13.10
C THR A 77 -8.24 12.98 -14.02
N GLY A 78 -8.02 11.76 -13.51
CA GLY A 78 -8.17 10.49 -14.24
C GLY A 78 -6.96 9.55 -14.17
N GLY A 79 -5.80 10.04 -13.70
CA GLY A 79 -4.51 9.33 -13.67
C GLY A 79 -3.83 9.30 -15.05
N ALA A 80 -2.53 9.48 -15.21
CA ALA A 80 -1.40 9.45 -14.27
C ALA A 80 -1.06 10.78 -13.57
#